data_AF-A0A177MNP8-F1
#
_entry.id   AF-A0A177MNP8-F1
#
_cell.length_a   1.000
_cell.length_b   1.000
_cell.length_c   1.000
_cell.angle_alpha   90.00
_cell.angle_beta   90.00
_cell.angle_gamma   90.00
#
_symmetry.space_group_name_H-M   'P 1'
#
loop_
_entity.id
_entity.type
_entity.pdbx_description
1 polymer ?
#
loop_
_entity_poly.entity_id
_entity_poly.type
_entity_poly.pdbx_seq_one_letter_code
_entity_poly.pdbx_strand_id
1 'polypeptide(L)'
;MDSYLNIVSLALAIAALVPVLVPATRVRFWTLTAAALSLIVLLGFYQSYQEYSARKSVIAVHDEIWHFLTKYRSGLTYEQIYDNLYYRSLPIANLAINSMVDSGRVLTEKIEVTDTEGNKYLVRRYYRNFGDYFSRIGAYYVSLSRSLI
;
A
#
# COMPACT_ATOMS: atom_id res chain seq x y z
N MET A 1 -4.61 9.24 4.00
CA MET A 1 -4.73 9.70 5.40
C MET A 1 -6.13 10.21 5.74
N ASP A 2 -6.93 10.66 4.76
CA ASP A 2 -8.25 11.25 5.01
C ASP A 2 -9.32 10.26 5.51
N SER A 3 -9.27 9.00 5.09
CA SER A 3 -10.21 7.97 5.57
C SER A 3 -9.98 7.55 7.04
N TYR A 4 -8.77 7.79 7.58
CA TYR A 4 -8.39 7.40 8.95
C TYR A 4 -9.06 8.30 9.98
N LEU A 5 -9.01 9.62 9.73
CA LEU A 5 -9.72 10.60 10.55
C LEU A 5 -11.23 10.36 10.47
N ASN A 6 -11.76 10.05 9.29
CA ASN A 6 -13.21 9.92 9.12
C ASN A 6 -13.82 8.75 9.92
N ILE A 7 -13.17 7.59 9.97
CA ILE A 7 -13.70 6.41 10.68
C ILE A 7 -13.55 6.56 12.20
N VAL A 8 -12.40 7.08 12.67
CA VAL A 8 -12.16 7.33 14.09
C VAL A 8 -13.07 8.44 14.59
N SER A 9 -13.23 9.52 13.82
CA SER A 9 -14.16 10.61 14.12
C SER A 9 -15.62 10.16 14.11
N LEU A 10 -16.02 9.27 13.18
CA LEU A 10 -17.38 8.69 13.17
C LEU A 10 -17.61 7.80 14.39
N ALA A 11 -16.65 6.97 14.77
CA ALA A 11 -16.76 6.12 15.96
C ALA A 11 -16.80 6.95 17.26
N LEU A 12 -15.98 8.00 17.36
CA LEU A 12 -16.02 8.97 18.46
C LEU A 12 -17.34 9.74 18.50
N ALA A 13 -17.87 10.15 17.35
CA ALA A 13 -19.16 10.84 17.25
C ALA A 13 -20.31 9.94 17.72
N ILE A 14 -20.33 8.67 17.32
CA ILE A 14 -21.32 7.68 17.78
C ILE A 14 -21.17 7.44 19.29
N ALA A 15 -19.95 7.26 19.79
CA ALA A 15 -19.68 7.07 21.22
C ALA A 15 -20.08 8.29 22.07
N ALA A 16 -19.97 9.50 21.53
CA ALA A 16 -20.40 10.75 22.18
C ALA A 16 -21.91 11.00 22.11
N LEU A 17 -22.61 10.43 21.11
CA LEU A 17 -24.07 10.60 20.94
C LEU A 17 -24.88 9.68 21.86
N VAL A 18 -24.35 8.48 22.14
CA VAL A 18 -25.03 7.42 22.90
C VAL A 18 -25.44 7.82 24.34
N PRO A 19 -24.65 8.60 25.11
CA PRO A 19 -25.06 9.07 26.43
C PRO A 19 -26.12 10.19 26.41
N VAL A 20 -26.26 10.89 25.29
CA VAL A 20 -27.10 12.11 25.18
C VAL A 20 -28.55 11.78 24.84
N LEU A 21 -28.80 10.66 24.14
CA LEU A 21 -30.12 10.31 23.61
C LEU A 21 -30.97 9.36 24.47
N VAL A 22 -30.42 8.77 25.54
CA VAL A 22 -31.13 7.74 26.34
C VAL A 22 -30.93 7.99 27.84
N PRO A 23 -31.98 7.98 28.68
CA PRO A 23 -31.84 8.11 30.12
C PRO A 23 -31.03 6.91 30.66
N ALA A 24 -29.77 7.17 31.01
CA ALA A 24 -28.83 6.13 31.36
C ALA A 24 -28.94 5.78 32.85
N THR A 25 -29.45 4.58 33.15
CA THR A 25 -29.08 3.94 34.43
C THR A 25 -27.57 3.69 34.42
N ARG A 26 -26.92 3.78 35.60
CA ARG A 26 -25.45 3.64 35.74
C ARG A 26 -24.92 2.39 35.03
N VAL A 27 -25.67 1.29 35.10
CA VAL A 27 -25.35 0.01 34.45
C VAL A 27 -25.40 0.12 32.91
N ARG A 28 -26.44 0.74 32.34
CA ARG A 28 -26.59 0.91 30.89
C ARG A 28 -25.50 1.78 30.27
N PHE A 29 -25.07 2.83 30.98
CA PHE A 29 -23.95 3.67 30.55
C PHE A 29 -22.67 2.86 30.38
N TRP A 30 -22.28 2.08 31.41
CA TRP A 30 -21.06 1.26 31.37
C TRP A 30 -21.13 0.15 30.32
N THR A 31 -22.30 -0.46 30.09
CA THR A 31 -22.44 -1.46 29.03
C THR A 31 -22.32 -0.86 27.63
N LEU A 32 -22.87 0.34 27.41
CA LEU A 32 -22.80 1.02 26.11
C LEU A 32 -21.39 1.53 25.82
N THR A 33 -20.69 2.09 26.82
CA THR A 33 -19.30 2.50 26.67
C THR A 33 -18.37 1.31 26.45
N ALA A 34 -18.58 0.20 27.16
CA ALA A 34 -17.85 -1.04 26.92
C ALA A 34 -18.07 -1.56 25.48
N ALA A 35 -19.31 -1.58 25.00
CA ALA A 35 -19.62 -1.99 23.63
C ALA A 35 -18.97 -1.08 22.57
N ALA A 36 -19.01 0.24 22.77
CA ALA A 36 -18.36 1.20 21.87
C ALA A 36 -16.84 1.02 21.85
N LEU A 37 -16.21 0.84 23.01
CA LEU A 37 -14.77 0.56 23.11
C LEU A 37 -14.40 -0.76 22.43
N SER A 38 -15.17 -1.83 22.63
CA SER A 38 -14.95 -3.10 21.94
C SER A 38 -15.05 -2.96 20.41
N LEU A 39 -16.00 -2.16 19.92
CA LEU A 39 -16.13 -1.88 18.49
C LEU A 39 -14.91 -1.12 17.94
N ILE A 40 -14.44 -0.10 18.66
CA ILE A 40 -13.23 0.66 18.28
C ILE A 40 -12.01 -0.25 18.21
N VAL A 41 -11.83 -1.13 19.21
CA VAL A 41 -10.74 -2.11 19.22
C VAL A 41 -10.85 -3.07 18.05
N LEU A 42 -12.03 -3.62 17.76
CA LEU A 42 -12.25 -4.52 16.64
C LEU A 42 -11.94 -3.85 15.30
N LEU A 43 -12.38 -2.59 15.10
CA LEU A 43 -12.08 -1.81 13.91
C LEU A 43 -10.58 -1.55 13.76
N GLY A 44 -9.90 -1.23 14.86
CA GLY A 44 -8.44 -1.04 14.89
C GLY A 44 -7.68 -2.31 14.51
N PHE A 45 -8.09 -3.48 15.02
CA PHE A 45 -7.50 -4.77 14.64
C PHE A 45 -7.77 -5.11 13.17
N TYR A 46 -9.01 -4.92 12.71
CA TYR A 46 -9.38 -5.20 11.32
C TYR A 46 -8.58 -4.34 10.33
N GLN A 47 -8.40 -3.05 10.62
CA GLN A 47 -7.59 -2.16 9.79
C GLN A 47 -6.10 -2.54 9.82
N SER A 48 -5.55 -2.80 11.01
CA SER A 48 -4.16 -3.28 11.15
C SER A 48 -3.93 -4.55 10.32
N TYR A 49 -4.90 -5.46 10.33
CA TYR A 49 -4.85 -6.68 9.52
C TYR A 49 -4.88 -6.38 8.01
N GLN A 50 -5.74 -5.47 7.56
CA GLN A 50 -5.76 -5.06 6.16
C GLN A 50 -4.44 -4.43 5.71
N GLU A 51 -3.87 -3.52 6.51
CA GLU A 51 -2.57 -2.91 6.19
C GLU A 51 -1.45 -3.95 6.12
N TYR A 52 -1.42 -4.87 7.08
CA TYR A 52 -0.47 -5.97 7.09
C TYR A 52 -0.61 -6.86 5.84
N SER A 53 -1.85 -7.23 5.50
CA SER A 53 -2.16 -8.02 4.30
C SER A 53 -1.76 -7.30 3.01
N ALA A 54 -2.02 -5.99 2.91
CA ALA A 54 -1.62 -5.17 1.77
C ALA A 54 -0.10 -5.10 1.63
N ARG A 55 0.63 -4.87 2.74
CA ARG A 55 2.11 -4.89 2.74
C ARG A 55 2.66 -6.24 2.28
N LYS A 56 2.11 -7.34 2.80
CA LYS A 56 2.51 -8.69 2.38
C LYS A 56 2.25 -8.92 0.88
N SER A 57 1.13 -8.42 0.38
CA SER A 57 0.79 -8.50 -1.04
C SER A 57 1.75 -7.70 -1.92
N VAL A 58 2.11 -6.47 -1.51
CA VAL A 58 3.12 -5.66 -2.21
C VAL A 58 4.47 -6.37 -2.27
N ILE A 59 4.91 -7.00 -1.17
CA ILE A 59 6.16 -7.75 -1.13
C ILE A 59 6.13 -8.93 -2.11
N ALA A 60 5.04 -9.69 -2.17
CA ALA A 60 4.90 -10.78 -3.14
C ALA A 60 5.00 -10.25 -4.59
N VAL A 61 4.36 -9.12 -4.87
CA VAL A 61 4.42 -8.47 -6.19
C VAL A 61 5.83 -7.96 -6.51
N HIS A 62 6.63 -7.53 -5.53
CA HIS A 62 8.03 -7.16 -5.79
C HIS A 62 8.84 -8.31 -6.40
N ASP A 63 8.67 -9.52 -5.88
CA ASP A 63 9.41 -10.69 -6.36
C ASP A 63 8.99 -11.07 -7.78
N GLU A 64 7.69 -10.99 -8.08
CA GLU A 64 7.15 -11.20 -9.42
C GLU A 64 7.70 -10.16 -10.42
N ILE A 65 7.64 -8.87 -10.09
CA ILE A 65 8.19 -7.78 -10.92
C ILE A 65 9.69 -7.96 -11.13
N TRP A 66 10.43 -8.29 -10.06
CA TRP A 66 11.88 -8.51 -10.14
C TRP A 66 12.22 -9.67 -11.07
N HIS A 67 11.45 -10.76 -11.02
CA HIS A 67 11.61 -11.89 -11.92
C HIS A 67 11.39 -11.49 -13.38
N PHE A 68 10.30 -10.76 -13.69
CA PHE A 68 10.02 -10.30 -15.04
C PHE A 68 11.11 -9.36 -15.57
N LEU A 69 11.54 -8.38 -14.79
CA LEU A 69 12.61 -7.46 -15.20
C LEU A 69 13.98 -8.13 -15.31
N THR A 70 14.19 -9.28 -14.65
CA THR A 70 15.39 -10.10 -14.82
C THR A 70 15.33 -10.89 -16.13
N LYS A 71 14.16 -11.43 -16.48
CA LYS A 71 13.94 -12.16 -17.73
C LYS A 71 14.04 -11.22 -18.95
N TYR A 72 13.46 -10.02 -18.86
CA TYR A 72 13.41 -9.04 -19.94
C TYR A 72 14.40 -7.90 -19.70
N ARG A 73 15.68 -8.12 -20.04
CA ARG A 73 16.76 -7.15 -19.84
C ARG A 73 16.56 -5.82 -20.56
N SER A 74 15.80 -5.80 -21.66
CA SER A 74 15.44 -4.58 -22.40
C SER A 74 14.51 -3.65 -21.62
N GLY A 75 13.97 -4.11 -20.49
CA GLY A 75 12.94 -3.41 -19.73
C GLY A 75 11.55 -3.61 -20.31
N LEU A 76 10.54 -3.31 -19.50
CA LEU A 76 9.12 -3.45 -19.80
C LEU A 76 8.38 -2.15 -19.44
N THR A 77 7.26 -1.89 -20.11
CA THR A 77 6.31 -0.84 -19.71
C THR A 77 5.49 -1.28 -18.49
N TYR A 78 4.79 -0.35 -17.84
CA TYR A 78 3.94 -0.69 -16.70
C TYR A 78 2.83 -1.67 -17.10
N GLU A 79 2.21 -1.42 -18.25
CA GLU A 79 1.12 -2.24 -18.81
C GLU A 79 1.61 -3.67 -19.06
N GLN A 80 2.78 -3.82 -19.68
CA GLN A 80 3.39 -5.13 -19.87
C GLN A 80 3.72 -5.83 -18.56
N ILE A 81 4.20 -5.10 -17.54
CA ILE A 81 4.43 -5.69 -16.21
C ILE A 81 3.09 -6.15 -15.62
N TYR A 82 2.07 -5.29 -15.66
CA TYR A 82 0.75 -5.53 -15.10
C TYR A 82 0.06 -6.73 -15.74
N ASP A 83 0.10 -6.86 -17.07
CA ASP A 83 -0.48 -7.98 -17.81
C ASP A 83 0.19 -9.32 -17.46
N ASN A 84 1.44 -9.31 -17.01
CA ASN A 84 2.15 -10.50 -16.57
C ASN A 84 1.92 -10.83 -15.08
N LEU A 85 1.36 -9.91 -14.28
CA LEU A 85 1.04 -10.17 -12.87
C LEU A 85 -0.25 -10.99 -12.76
N TYR A 86 -0.21 -12.12 -12.06
CA TYR A 86 -1.40 -12.94 -11.87
C TYR A 86 -2.35 -12.32 -10.83
N TYR A 87 -3.53 -11.88 -11.30
CA TYR A 87 -4.68 -11.49 -10.46
C TYR A 87 -4.36 -10.50 -9.33
N ARG A 88 -3.62 -9.41 -9.63
CA ARG A 88 -3.31 -8.36 -8.65
C ARG A 88 -4.09 -7.08 -8.94
N SER A 89 -4.59 -6.45 -7.89
CA SER A 89 -5.27 -5.16 -8.03
C SER A 89 -4.26 -4.09 -8.47
N LEU A 90 -4.66 -3.24 -9.41
CA LEU A 90 -3.87 -2.12 -9.95
C LEU A 90 -3.21 -1.24 -8.86
N PRO A 91 -3.86 -0.89 -7.72
CA PRO A 91 -3.22 -0.12 -6.66
C PRO A 91 -1.99 -0.82 -6.05
N ILE A 92 -2.04 -2.14 -5.86
CA ILE A 92 -0.92 -2.93 -5.29
C ILE A 92 0.24 -2.98 -6.27
N ALA A 93 -0.04 -3.20 -7.56
CA ALA A 93 0.99 -3.22 -8.61
C ALA A 93 1.68 -1.85 -8.74
N ASN A 94 0.91 -0.75 -8.70
CA ASN A 94 1.45 0.60 -8.72
C ASN A 94 2.32 0.91 -7.50
N LEU A 95 1.86 0.56 -6.29
CA LEU A 95 2.65 0.74 -5.08
C LEU A 95 3.95 -0.06 -5.12
N ALA A 96 3.91 -1.29 -5.62
CA ALA A 96 5.06 -2.16 -5.75
C ALA A 96 6.11 -1.58 -6.71
N ILE A 97 5.71 -1.22 -7.93
CA ILE A 97 6.68 -0.68 -8.92
C ILE A 97 7.27 0.65 -8.44
N ASN A 98 6.47 1.54 -7.85
CA ASN A 98 6.95 2.82 -7.34
C ASN A 98 7.92 2.63 -6.16
N SER A 99 7.59 1.75 -5.21
CA SER A 99 8.49 1.43 -4.09
C SER A 99 9.82 0.84 -4.58
N MET A 100 9.78 0.01 -5.63
CA MET A 100 11.00 -0.52 -6.25
C MET A 100 11.81 0.57 -6.97
N VAL A 101 11.18 1.58 -7.57
CA VAL A 101 11.87 2.72 -8.16
C VAL A 101 12.49 3.62 -7.08
N ASP A 102 11.74 3.96 -6.03
CA ASP A 102 12.18 4.82 -4.94
C ASP A 102 13.35 4.20 -4.16
N SER A 103 13.33 2.88 -3.97
CA SER A 103 14.44 2.15 -3.37
C SER A 103 15.62 1.90 -4.32
N GLY A 104 15.51 2.34 -5.58
CA GLY A 104 16.52 2.26 -6.63
C GLY A 104 16.62 0.90 -7.32
N ARG A 105 15.68 -0.03 -7.08
CA ARG A 105 15.79 -1.43 -7.59
C ARG A 105 15.47 -1.50 -9.06
N VAL A 106 14.59 -0.60 -9.45
CA VAL A 106 14.15 -0.44 -10.81
C VAL A 106 14.53 0.98 -11.23
N LEU A 107 15.19 1.06 -12.36
CA LEU A 107 15.45 2.32 -13.04
C LEU A 107 14.32 2.57 -14.04
N THR A 108 14.11 3.85 -14.35
CA THR A 108 13.06 4.25 -15.28
C THR A 108 13.62 5.16 -16.35
N GLU A 109 13.13 4.99 -17.57
CA GLU A 109 13.47 5.80 -18.73
C GLU A 109 12.18 6.14 -19.46
N LYS A 110 12.10 7.33 -20.06
CA LYS A 110 11.02 7.69 -20.97
C LYS A 110 11.44 7.34 -22.39
N ILE A 111 10.66 6.50 -23.05
CA ILE A 111 10.88 6.10 -24.44
C ILE A 111 9.69 6.55 -25.29
N GLU A 112 9.95 6.84 -26.56
CA GLU A 112 8.92 7.11 -27.54
C GLU A 112 8.54 5.80 -28.24
N VAL A 113 7.28 5.42 -28.18
CA VAL A 113 6.72 4.25 -28.84
C VAL A 113 5.76 4.72 -29.91
N THR A 114 5.88 4.14 -31.10
CA THR A 114 4.99 4.44 -32.22
C THR A 114 3.94 3.34 -32.32
N ASP A 115 2.68 3.72 -32.36
CA ASP A 115 1.57 2.81 -32.57
C ASP A 115 1.44 2.43 -34.06
N THR A 116 0.65 1.39 -34.33
CA THR A 116 0.27 0.90 -35.66
C THR A 116 -0.31 1.98 -36.58
N GLU A 117 -0.93 3.02 -36.01
CA GLU A 117 -1.45 4.19 -36.75
C GLU A 117 -0.40 5.28 -37.00
N GLY A 118 0.86 5.09 -36.58
CA GLY A 118 1.93 6.08 -36.71
C GLY A 118 1.93 7.18 -35.64
N ASN A 119 0.99 7.12 -34.70
CA ASN A 119 0.94 8.02 -33.54
C ASN A 119 2.09 7.73 -32.57
N LYS A 120 2.73 8.77 -32.04
CA LYS A 120 3.86 8.65 -31.13
C LYS A 120 3.45 8.94 -29.69
N TYR A 121 3.83 8.05 -28.78
CA TYR A 121 3.50 8.13 -27.37
C TYR A 121 4.77 8.06 -26.53
N LEU A 122 4.86 8.94 -25.52
CA LEU A 122 5.92 8.85 -24.52
C LEU A 122 5.47 7.91 -23.40
N VAL A 123 6.11 6.76 -23.32
CA VAL A 123 5.84 5.75 -22.28
C VAL A 123 7.04 5.59 -21.36
N ARG A 124 6.78 5.17 -20.13
CA ARG A 124 7.83 4.90 -19.15
C ARG A 124 8.21 3.42 -19.23
N ARG A 125 9.48 3.16 -19.46
CA ARG A 125 10.08 1.82 -19.41
C ARG A 125 10.80 1.63 -18.09
N TYR A 126 10.62 0.45 -17.52
CA TYR A 126 11.20 0.03 -16.24
C TYR A 126 12.21 -1.08 -16.52
N TYR A 127 13.41 -0.97 -15.94
CA TYR A 127 14.45 -1.98 -16.07
C TYR A 127 15.18 -2.20 -14.76
N ARG A 128 15.71 -3.40 -14.58
CA ARG A 128 16.39 -3.79 -13.35
C ARG A 128 17.69 -2.98 -13.19
N ASN A 129 17.91 -2.47 -11.99
CA ASN A 129 19.20 -1.90 -11.62
C ASN A 129 20.18 -3.02 -11.24
N PHE A 130 21.28 -3.15 -11.98
CA PHE A 130 22.34 -4.13 -11.72
C PHE A 130 23.47 -3.60 -10.83
N GLY A 131 23.45 -2.33 -10.40
CA GLY A 131 24.48 -1.71 -9.56
C GLY A 131 24.19 -1.79 -8.05
N ASP A 132 25.18 -2.28 -7.28
CA ASP A 132 25.36 -2.26 -5.81
C ASP A 132 24.11 -2.22 -4.92
N TYR A 133 23.26 -3.23 -5.09
CA TYR A 133 22.00 -3.42 -4.37
C TYR A 133 22.14 -3.66 -2.85
N PHE A 134 23.30 -4.15 -2.40
CA PHE A 134 23.47 -4.61 -1.02
C PHE A 134 23.71 -3.49 0.00
N SER A 135 24.11 -2.28 -0.42
CA SER A 135 24.44 -1.19 0.51
C SER A 135 23.21 -0.44 1.04
N ARG A 136 22.09 -0.42 0.30
CA ARG A 136 20.90 0.40 0.64
C ARG A 136 19.80 -0.31 1.41
N ILE A 137 19.73 -1.64 1.33
CA ILE A 137 18.72 -2.41 2.08
C ILE A 137 18.98 -2.31 3.59
N GLY A 138 20.25 -2.26 4.02
CA GLY A 138 20.60 -1.99 5.42
C GLY A 138 20.11 -0.64 5.94
N ALA A 139 20.07 0.39 5.08
CA ALA A 139 19.68 1.74 5.49
C ALA A 139 18.15 1.91 5.65
N TYR A 140 17.34 1.27 4.78
CA TYR A 140 15.88 1.38 4.87
C TYR A 140 15.32 0.64 6.10
N TYR A 141 15.84 -0.55 6.44
CA TYR A 141 15.40 -1.26 7.65
C TYR A 141 15.78 -0.56 8.95
N VAL A 142 16.92 0.16 8.98
CA VAL A 142 17.33 0.96 10.14
C VAL A 142 16.50 2.24 10.28
N SER A 143 16.04 2.82 9.17
CA SER A 143 15.15 4.00 9.22
C SER A 143 13.74 3.67 9.71
N LEU A 144 13.20 2.52 9.30
CA LEU A 144 11.87 2.05 9.71
C LEU A 144 11.85 1.55 11.17
N SER A 145 12.95 0.96 11.66
CA SER A 145 13.05 0.57 13.08
C SER A 145 13.23 1.77 14.02
N ARG A 146 13.87 2.86 13.57
CA ARG A 146 13.99 4.11 14.35
C ARG A 146 12.70 4.92 14.44
N SER A 147 11.75 4.73 13.52
CA SER A 147 10.42 5.37 13.59
C SER A 147 9.41 4.64 14.47
N LEU A 148 9.82 3.52 15.08
CA LEU A 148 8.99 2.64 15.93
C LEU A 148 9.45 2.63 17.40
N ILE A 149 10.31 3.56 17.82
CA ILE A 149 10.71 3.80 19.22
C ILE A 149 10.24 5.19 19.65
#